data_AF-A0A6N4QF71-F1
#
_entry.id   AF-A0A6N4QF71-F1
#
_cell.length_a   1.000
_cell.length_b   1.000
_cell.length_c   1.000
_cell.angle_alpha   90.00
_cell.angle_beta   90.00
_cell.angle_gamma   90.00
#
_symmetry.space_group_name_H-M   'P 1'
#
loop_
_entity.id
_entity.type
_entity.pdbx_description
1 polymer ?
#
loop_
_entity_poly.entity_id
_entity_poly.type
_entity_poly.pdbx_seq_one_letter_code
_entity_poly.pdbx_strand_id
1 'polypeptide(L)'
;MKKVSIQLSGILLLSFAVVLMNCSKKKVENFTEPKKIFFVDQKDTIEVLQSEEPLAEKIGTISDVDAVQVIAFIAYEKNDMVYKTYQIKCPTSIKHKCKTEFGYIREFDVAGNDFLKLSSTHSALQKKKIIVSKDEYYESNDLKKLILDSKSIMSSITLNHFTIYQFLLQSLVSSPDDKLLKIEELYQAIKLIENPTREDQYVTSLKKKYPFLKEMDEAGAITSVVTNNDFEQKLTETRNELLNSYIAGFPLRSSTFKGLVGQFNKVKTFPYFTEKLFEYLSKEGIYSVSGFEAQYLVNADSGVSAINKLKKIDPNLDPSKMVALFEILNDSGTNFRLKLQTLDVNGTVTKEDSYSLVSISAEESGSSLGFKVKTDKQDFILSPLETTPNLLIAGEGFKEYLKAIPNDYKEIIKNNDYEKAKMLIALKFGEGGFDEKIGKMVYILSASKRYWIMLDLFRFNSTVKRTTDYSGTLETSFSVNDSSCFSISKWRQPKGELYITGIESNCYSEYEEELKPTEDLCFYEGGSKFFQFEFSPSELRSDKPNVDFKFEDSGVCQVIQHIMQ
;
A
#
# COMPACT_ATOMS: atom_id res chain seq x y z
N MET A 1 92.00 -44.86 35.38
CA MET A 1 90.75 -45.60 35.69
C MET A 1 89.57 -44.65 35.54
N LYS A 2 88.52 -45.10 34.83
CA LYS A 2 87.05 -44.81 34.95
C LYS A 2 86.64 -43.61 35.85
N LYS A 3 85.67 -42.74 35.55
CA LYS A 3 84.43 -42.73 34.74
C LYS A 3 83.87 -41.26 34.82
N VAL A 4 83.35 -40.64 33.74
CA VAL A 4 81.89 -40.34 33.46
C VAL A 4 81.24 -39.38 34.48
N SER A 5 80.44 -38.33 34.22
CA SER A 5 79.90 -37.53 33.08
C SER A 5 79.05 -36.38 33.71
N ILE A 6 78.68 -35.24 33.09
CA ILE A 6 77.55 -35.01 32.16
C ILE A 6 77.48 -33.49 31.86
N GLN A 7 76.97 -33.16 30.67
CA GLN A 7 76.72 -31.86 30.03
C GLN A 7 75.64 -30.98 30.69
N LEU A 8 75.74 -29.65 30.49
CA LEU A 8 74.61 -28.73 30.27
C LEU A 8 75.17 -27.50 29.48
N SER A 9 74.83 -27.36 28.20
CA SER A 9 73.67 -26.61 27.67
C SER A 9 73.96 -25.12 27.51
N GLY A 10 74.27 -24.72 26.28
CA GLY A 10 74.53 -23.33 25.89
C GLY A 10 74.50 -23.15 24.37
N ILE A 11 73.39 -23.53 23.73
CA ILE A 11 73.06 -23.11 22.36
C ILE A 11 71.80 -22.27 22.49
N LEU A 12 71.98 -20.95 22.53
CA LEU A 12 70.87 -19.99 22.48
C LEU A 12 70.41 -19.90 21.01
N LEU A 13 69.16 -20.31 20.80
CA LEU A 13 68.46 -20.31 19.52
C LEU A 13 68.52 -18.95 18.83
N LEU A 14 69.19 -18.95 17.69
CA LEU A 14 69.15 -17.94 16.65
C LEU A 14 68.06 -18.34 15.64
N SER A 15 66.78 -18.31 16.06
CA SER A 15 65.61 -18.48 15.17
C SER A 15 64.32 -18.44 15.98
N PHE A 16 63.71 -17.26 16.13
CA PHE A 16 62.25 -17.03 16.18
C PHE A 16 62.00 -15.54 16.49
N ALA A 17 62.24 -14.69 15.50
CA ALA A 17 61.60 -13.38 15.40
C ALA A 17 61.44 -13.08 13.91
N VAL A 18 60.70 -13.94 13.21
CA VAL A 18 59.90 -13.47 12.08
C VAL A 18 58.90 -12.51 12.71
N VAL A 19 59.28 -11.23 12.76
CA VAL A 19 58.33 -10.15 12.95
C VAL A 19 57.31 -10.36 11.85
N LEU A 20 56.10 -10.73 12.25
CA LEU A 20 54.91 -10.68 11.41
C LEU A 20 54.83 -9.23 10.88
N MET A 21 55.41 -8.99 9.72
CA MET A 21 55.05 -7.85 8.89
C MET A 21 53.55 -8.02 8.66
N ASN A 22 52.74 -7.19 9.30
CA ASN A 22 51.32 -7.03 8.97
C ASN A 22 51.27 -6.54 7.52
N CYS A 23 51.33 -7.48 6.58
CA CYS A 23 51.06 -7.24 5.17
C CYS A 23 49.60 -6.82 5.07
N SER A 24 49.35 -5.51 4.99
CA SER A 24 48.03 -4.99 4.67
C SER A 24 47.62 -5.52 3.31
N LYS A 25 46.53 -6.29 3.25
CA LYS A 25 45.97 -6.77 1.99
C LYS A 25 45.06 -5.69 1.43
N LYS A 26 45.41 -5.19 0.25
CA LYS A 26 44.61 -4.23 -0.51
C LYS A 26 43.93 -4.95 -1.65
N LYS A 27 42.59 -4.88 -1.70
CA LYS A 27 41.78 -5.33 -2.83
C LYS A 27 41.23 -4.10 -3.54
N VAL A 28 41.51 -3.98 -4.83
CA VAL A 28 41.01 -2.91 -5.68
C VAL A 28 40.07 -3.52 -6.71
N GLU A 29 38.87 -2.96 -6.82
CA GLU A 29 37.88 -3.29 -7.82
C GLU A 29 37.65 -2.05 -8.68
N ASN A 30 38.26 -2.04 -9.87
CA ASN A 30 38.06 -0.96 -10.82
C ASN A 30 36.67 -1.08 -11.45
N PHE A 31 35.97 0.04 -11.58
CA PHE A 31 34.74 0.07 -12.35
C PHE A 31 35.07 0.03 -13.84
N THR A 32 34.37 -0.81 -14.59
CA THR A 32 34.50 -0.91 -16.05
C THR A 32 34.23 0.42 -16.73
N GLU A 33 33.25 1.17 -16.22
CA GLU A 33 33.01 2.57 -16.58
C GLU A 33 33.02 3.45 -15.32
N PRO A 34 33.61 4.66 -15.37
CA PRO A 34 33.58 5.58 -14.24
C PRO A 34 32.15 5.93 -13.83
N LYS A 35 31.86 5.74 -12.54
CA LYS A 35 30.59 6.13 -11.92
C LYS A 35 30.62 7.59 -11.51
N LYS A 36 29.48 8.12 -11.06
CA LYS A 36 29.35 9.48 -10.53
C LYS A 36 28.70 9.48 -9.15
N ILE A 37 28.97 10.54 -8.39
CA ILE A 37 28.30 10.78 -7.11
C ILE A 37 27.14 11.72 -7.34
N PHE A 38 25.94 11.26 -7.04
CA PHE A 38 24.73 12.09 -7.06
C PHE A 38 24.40 12.60 -5.66
N PHE A 39 24.17 13.91 -5.54
CA PHE A 39 23.82 14.59 -4.30
C PHE A 39 22.32 14.89 -4.26
N VAL A 40 21.61 14.29 -3.30
CA VAL A 40 20.18 14.55 -3.10
C VAL A 40 19.96 15.99 -2.62
N ASP A 41 20.71 16.44 -1.61
CA ASP A 41 20.74 17.83 -1.15
C ASP A 41 21.90 18.58 -1.83
N GLN A 42 21.65 19.79 -2.34
CA GLN A 42 22.70 20.62 -2.95
C GLN A 42 23.69 21.18 -1.92
N LYS A 43 23.32 21.23 -0.65
CA LYS A 43 24.18 21.74 0.44
C LYS A 43 25.14 20.68 0.98
N ASP A 44 24.93 19.44 0.60
CA ASP A 44 25.72 18.32 1.09
C ASP A 44 27.15 18.34 0.53
N THR A 45 28.10 17.93 1.38
CA THR A 45 29.51 17.84 1.01
C THR A 45 30.09 16.49 1.42
N ILE A 46 31.16 16.06 0.75
CA ILE A 46 31.94 14.86 1.11
C ILE A 46 33.38 15.28 1.37
N GLU A 47 33.96 14.77 2.45
CA GLU A 47 35.39 14.95 2.71
C GLU A 47 36.23 14.09 1.78
N VAL A 48 37.25 14.68 1.18
CA VAL A 48 38.20 13.97 0.33
C VAL A 48 39.51 13.79 1.09
N LEU A 49 40.01 12.56 1.08
CA LEU A 49 41.20 12.11 1.78
C LEU A 49 42.37 11.93 0.81
N GLN A 50 43.59 12.07 1.33
CA GLN A 50 44.82 11.93 0.54
C GLN A 50 45.16 10.47 0.18
N SER A 51 44.71 9.50 0.97
CA SER A 51 44.94 8.07 0.76
C SER A 51 43.77 7.23 1.28
N GLU A 52 43.73 5.95 0.91
CA GLU A 52 42.72 4.98 1.38
C GLU A 52 42.84 4.62 2.88
N GLU A 53 43.96 5.01 3.52
CA GLU A 53 44.28 4.60 4.88
C GLU A 53 43.31 5.16 5.94
N PRO A 54 43.13 4.51 7.10
CA PRO A 54 42.18 4.93 8.14
C PRO A 54 42.45 6.33 8.71
N LEU A 55 43.72 6.72 8.81
CA LEU A 55 44.16 8.01 9.35
C LEU A 55 44.64 8.98 8.26
N ALA A 56 44.14 8.80 7.03
CA ALA A 56 44.49 9.65 5.91
C ALA A 56 44.07 11.11 6.15
N GLU A 57 44.95 12.04 5.78
CA GLU A 57 44.71 13.48 5.92
C GLU A 57 43.59 13.95 4.98
N LYS A 58 42.70 14.80 5.50
CA LYS A 58 41.68 15.49 4.70
C LYS A 58 42.35 16.54 3.81
N ILE A 59 42.16 16.41 2.50
CA ILE A 59 42.71 17.35 1.51
C ILE A 59 41.66 18.35 1.02
N GLY A 60 40.37 18.09 1.21
CA GLY A 60 39.33 19.03 0.81
C GLY A 60 37.92 18.49 1.02
N THR A 61 36.96 19.20 0.42
CA THR A 61 35.55 18.81 0.38
C THR A 61 35.01 19.00 -1.04
N ILE A 62 34.16 18.08 -1.47
CA ILE A 62 33.45 18.13 -2.76
C ILE A 62 31.95 18.26 -2.53
N SER A 63 31.24 18.76 -3.53
CA SER A 63 29.80 19.03 -3.52
C SER A 63 29.17 18.72 -4.89
N ASP A 64 27.86 18.96 -5.02
CA ASP A 64 27.07 18.72 -6.24
C ASP A 64 27.66 19.40 -7.49
N VAL A 65 28.31 20.57 -7.35
CA VAL A 65 28.90 21.31 -8.48
C VAL A 65 30.18 20.68 -9.05
N ASP A 66 30.81 19.75 -8.33
CA ASP A 66 32.12 19.20 -8.71
C ASP A 66 32.03 18.04 -9.72
N ALA A 67 30.82 17.46 -9.94
CA ALA A 67 30.53 16.40 -10.91
C ALA A 67 31.58 15.26 -10.97
N VAL A 68 31.97 14.77 -9.78
CA VAL A 68 33.13 13.88 -9.58
C VAL A 68 32.95 12.50 -10.19
N GLN A 69 34.02 11.98 -10.80
CA GLN A 69 34.09 10.60 -11.32
C GLN A 69 34.66 9.65 -10.26
N VAL A 70 33.95 8.54 -10.01
CA VAL A 70 34.39 7.44 -9.17
C VAL A 70 34.91 6.31 -10.06
N ILE A 71 36.14 5.88 -9.83
CA ILE A 71 36.84 4.96 -10.75
C ILE A 71 37.09 3.58 -10.16
N ALA A 72 37.15 3.45 -8.85
CA ALA A 72 37.39 2.17 -8.19
C ALA A 72 36.81 2.12 -6.79
N PHE A 73 36.54 0.91 -6.32
CA PHE A 73 36.28 0.58 -4.92
C PHE A 73 37.51 -0.11 -4.33
N ILE A 74 37.92 0.30 -3.13
CA ILE A 74 39.13 -0.17 -2.47
C ILE A 74 38.76 -0.69 -1.09
N ALA A 75 39.06 -1.96 -0.83
CA ALA A 75 39.02 -2.56 0.50
C ALA A 75 40.45 -2.75 1.00
N TYR A 76 40.76 -2.12 2.12
CA TYR A 76 42.07 -2.11 2.76
C TYR A 76 41.99 -2.79 4.13
N GLU A 77 42.68 -3.91 4.29
CA GLU A 77 42.69 -4.69 5.53
C GLU A 77 43.90 -4.31 6.41
N LYS A 78 43.63 -3.87 7.65
CA LYS A 78 44.67 -3.54 8.64
C LYS A 78 44.16 -3.84 10.04
N ASN A 79 44.94 -4.60 10.82
CA ASN A 79 44.64 -4.96 12.21
C ASN A 79 43.24 -5.59 12.37
N ASP A 80 42.91 -6.58 11.54
CA ASP A 80 41.62 -7.30 11.51
C ASP A 80 40.38 -6.43 11.20
N MET A 81 40.57 -5.20 10.72
CA MET A 81 39.51 -4.32 10.22
C MET A 81 39.63 -4.09 8.72
N VAL A 82 38.49 -4.13 8.02
CA VAL A 82 38.39 -3.84 6.58
C VAL A 82 37.85 -2.43 6.39
N TYR A 83 38.72 -1.54 5.92
CA TYR A 83 38.38 -0.15 5.59
C TYR A 83 38.01 -0.07 4.11
N LYS A 84 36.84 0.48 3.84
CA LYS A 84 36.30 0.59 2.49
C LYS A 84 36.26 2.03 2.04
N THR A 85 36.81 2.29 0.87
CA THR A 85 36.89 3.63 0.26
C THR A 85 36.58 3.56 -1.22
N TYR A 86 36.12 4.68 -1.78
CA TYR A 86 36.04 4.87 -3.21
C TYR A 86 37.15 5.79 -3.67
N GLN A 87 37.80 5.41 -4.77
CA GLN A 87 38.78 6.23 -5.46
C GLN A 87 38.06 7.13 -6.46
N ILE A 88 38.36 8.43 -6.39
CA ILE A 88 37.79 9.44 -7.27
C ILE A 88 38.86 10.15 -8.08
N LYS A 89 38.51 10.60 -9.28
CA LYS A 89 39.33 11.55 -10.04
C LYS A 89 39.22 12.92 -9.37
N CYS A 90 40.34 13.54 -9.03
CA CYS A 90 40.30 14.80 -8.29
C CYS A 90 39.61 15.91 -9.09
N PRO A 91 38.55 16.54 -8.56
CA PRO A 91 37.87 17.62 -9.24
C PRO A 91 38.73 18.90 -9.24
N THR A 92 38.44 19.78 -10.19
CA THR A 92 39.20 21.02 -10.42
C THR A 92 39.32 21.88 -9.18
N SER A 93 38.28 21.92 -8.34
CA SER A 93 38.21 22.69 -7.09
C SER A 93 39.31 22.34 -6.07
N ILE A 94 39.74 21.07 -6.01
CA ILE A 94 40.76 20.59 -5.07
C ILE A 94 41.97 19.96 -5.76
N LYS A 95 42.06 20.03 -7.09
CA LYS A 95 43.13 19.40 -7.89
C LYS A 95 44.54 19.75 -7.42
N HIS A 96 44.76 20.98 -6.96
CA HIS A 96 46.07 21.46 -6.45
C HIS A 96 46.46 20.85 -5.08
N LYS A 97 45.52 20.22 -4.36
CA LYS A 97 45.74 19.57 -3.07
C LYS A 97 45.93 18.06 -3.19
N CYS A 98 45.63 17.49 -4.35
CA CYS A 98 45.83 16.07 -4.61
C CYS A 98 47.30 15.83 -4.98
N LYS A 99 47.99 14.98 -4.20
CA LYS A 99 49.37 14.57 -4.49
C LYS A 99 49.46 13.71 -5.75
N THR A 100 48.38 12.99 -6.05
CA THR A 100 48.18 12.21 -7.27
C THR A 100 46.99 12.79 -8.04
N GLU A 101 46.66 12.25 -9.21
CA GLU A 101 45.43 12.62 -9.92
C GLU A 101 44.13 12.14 -9.21
N PHE A 102 44.27 11.45 -8.06
CA PHE A 102 43.18 10.80 -7.35
C PHE A 102 43.02 11.31 -5.91
N GLY A 103 41.77 11.23 -5.43
CA GLY A 103 41.39 11.40 -4.04
C GLY A 103 40.57 10.20 -3.57
N TYR A 104 40.29 10.14 -2.28
CA TYR A 104 39.58 9.01 -1.67
C TYR A 104 38.43 9.49 -0.79
N ILE A 105 37.30 8.79 -0.84
CA ILE A 105 36.13 9.05 -0.01
C ILE A 105 35.76 7.77 0.74
N ARG A 106 35.19 7.88 1.94
CA ARG A 106 34.80 6.68 2.71
C ARG A 106 33.51 6.08 2.17
N GLU A 107 33.40 4.75 2.20
CA GLU A 107 32.17 4.06 1.78
C GLU A 107 30.97 4.49 2.63
N PHE A 108 31.13 4.77 3.92
CA PHE A 108 29.98 5.18 4.75
C PHE A 108 29.43 6.57 4.41
N ASP A 109 30.21 7.43 3.74
CA ASP A 109 29.79 8.78 3.32
C ASP A 109 28.88 8.75 2.08
N VAL A 110 28.90 7.66 1.31
CA VAL A 110 28.17 7.52 0.05
C VAL A 110 27.61 6.10 -0.10
N ALA A 111 26.31 5.99 -0.33
CA ALA A 111 25.67 4.70 -0.52
C ALA A 111 25.91 4.15 -1.94
N GLY A 112 26.02 2.82 -2.06
CA GLY A 112 26.01 2.13 -3.35
C GLY A 112 24.61 2.06 -3.97
N ASN A 113 24.53 1.58 -5.22
CA ASN A 113 23.27 1.55 -5.99
C ASN A 113 22.17 0.67 -5.36
N ASP A 114 22.54 -0.38 -4.61
CA ASP A 114 21.58 -1.22 -3.88
C ASP A 114 20.77 -0.44 -2.83
N PHE A 115 21.25 0.74 -2.44
CA PHE A 115 20.54 1.65 -1.56
C PHE A 115 19.24 2.18 -2.17
N LEU A 116 19.17 2.32 -3.50
CA LEU A 116 17.94 2.73 -4.19
C LEU A 116 16.80 1.72 -4.07
N LYS A 117 17.12 0.46 -3.73
CA LYS A 117 16.14 -0.62 -3.57
C LYS A 117 15.63 -0.75 -2.13
N LEU A 118 16.21 -0.02 -1.18
CA LEU A 118 15.82 -0.11 0.23
C LEU A 118 14.55 0.70 0.47
N SER A 119 13.45 0.01 0.83
CA SER A 119 12.16 0.61 1.20
C SER A 119 12.16 1.25 2.60
N SER A 120 13.26 1.85 3.04
CA SER A 120 13.36 2.36 4.42
C SER A 120 12.59 3.68 4.57
N THR A 121 11.72 3.76 5.57
CA THR A 121 10.98 4.98 5.99
C THR A 121 11.84 5.97 6.79
N HIS A 122 13.11 5.64 7.05
CA HIS A 122 14.00 6.50 7.82
C HIS A 122 14.57 7.65 6.97
N SER A 123 14.14 8.87 7.27
CA SER A 123 14.56 10.11 6.58
C SER A 123 16.07 10.34 6.57
N ALA A 124 16.79 9.92 7.62
CA ALA A 124 18.25 10.00 7.70
C ALA A 124 18.97 9.08 6.70
N LEU A 125 18.34 7.96 6.32
CA LEU A 125 18.83 7.06 5.28
C LEU A 125 18.51 7.65 3.90
N GLN A 126 17.30 8.20 3.71
CA GLN A 126 16.83 8.70 2.41
C GLN A 126 17.64 9.89 1.83
N LYS A 127 18.41 10.62 2.64
CA LYS A 127 19.23 11.75 2.16
C LYS A 127 20.69 11.41 1.85
N LYS A 128 21.06 10.13 1.82
CA LYS A 128 22.43 9.74 1.46
C LYS A 128 22.78 10.12 0.03
N LYS A 129 24.04 10.47 -0.17
CA LYS A 129 24.68 10.64 -1.48
C LYS A 129 24.85 9.26 -2.09
N ILE A 130 24.70 9.13 -3.40
CA ILE A 130 24.63 7.81 -4.06
C ILE A 130 25.62 7.73 -5.21
N ILE A 131 26.31 6.59 -5.31
CA ILE A 131 27.11 6.27 -6.49
C ILE A 131 26.23 5.63 -7.56
N VAL A 132 26.12 6.32 -8.69
CA VAL A 132 25.28 5.95 -9.83
C VAL A 132 26.11 5.87 -11.11
N SER A 133 25.60 5.18 -12.12
CA SER A 133 26.17 5.19 -13.46
C SER A 133 26.12 6.59 -14.08
N LYS A 134 26.82 6.79 -15.20
CA LYS A 134 26.81 8.08 -15.91
C LYS A 134 25.41 8.46 -16.40
N ASP A 135 24.65 7.49 -16.89
CA ASP A 135 23.30 7.71 -17.43
C ASP A 135 22.30 7.94 -16.28
N GLU A 136 22.36 7.12 -15.24
CA GLU A 136 21.58 7.29 -14.01
C GLU A 136 21.85 8.66 -13.36
N TYR A 137 23.05 9.21 -13.45
CA TYR A 137 23.38 10.55 -12.94
C TYR A 137 22.62 11.66 -13.68
N TYR A 138 22.53 11.61 -15.01
CA TYR A 138 21.79 12.61 -15.77
C TYR A 138 20.29 12.50 -15.51
N GLU A 139 19.76 11.28 -15.55
CA GLU A 139 18.35 11.00 -15.21
C GLU A 139 18.00 11.45 -13.78
N SER A 140 18.86 11.17 -12.79
CA SER A 140 18.65 11.61 -11.40
C SER A 140 18.55 13.13 -11.27
N ASN A 141 19.37 13.87 -12.03
CA ASN A 141 19.32 15.33 -12.04
C ASN A 141 18.05 15.87 -12.69
N ASP A 142 17.62 15.28 -13.79
CA ASP A 142 16.38 15.68 -14.47
C ASP A 142 15.15 15.32 -13.63
N LEU A 143 15.14 14.15 -12.99
CA LEU A 143 14.11 13.76 -12.02
C LEU A 143 14.06 14.68 -10.80
N LYS A 144 15.21 15.07 -10.25
CA LYS A 144 15.30 16.04 -9.15
C LYS A 144 14.69 17.38 -9.55
N LYS A 145 14.99 17.88 -10.76
CA LYS A 145 14.37 19.09 -11.32
C LYS A 145 12.87 18.88 -11.54
N LEU A 146 12.44 17.74 -12.07
CA LEU A 146 11.03 17.43 -12.32
C LEU A 146 10.20 17.48 -11.00
N ILE A 147 10.79 16.99 -9.91
CA ILE A 147 10.17 16.99 -8.59
C ILE A 147 10.16 18.40 -7.99
N LEU A 148 11.28 19.12 -8.00
CA LEU A 148 11.44 20.39 -7.27
C LEU A 148 11.09 21.65 -8.07
N ASP A 149 11.42 21.70 -9.36
CA ASP A 149 11.24 22.85 -10.26
C ASP A 149 10.97 22.40 -11.70
N SER A 150 9.79 21.82 -11.93
CA SER A 150 9.39 21.27 -13.23
C SER A 150 9.37 22.30 -14.37
N LYS A 151 9.27 23.60 -14.04
CA LYS A 151 9.23 24.69 -15.02
C LYS A 151 10.60 24.98 -15.64
N SER A 152 11.68 24.62 -14.94
CA SER A 152 13.04 24.77 -15.47
C SER A 152 13.36 23.80 -16.61
N ILE A 153 12.58 22.73 -16.75
CA ILE A 153 12.72 21.74 -17.82
C ILE A 153 11.94 22.24 -19.03
N MET A 154 12.69 22.73 -20.02
CA MET A 154 12.12 23.28 -21.26
C MET A 154 12.12 22.26 -22.41
N SER A 155 12.98 21.25 -22.34
CA SER A 155 13.23 20.25 -23.37
C SER A 155 12.84 18.85 -22.91
N SER A 156 13.29 17.80 -23.60
CA SER A 156 12.98 16.42 -23.27
C SER A 156 13.52 15.91 -21.92
N ILE A 157 12.85 14.88 -21.40
CA ILE A 157 13.27 14.07 -20.25
C ILE A 157 13.32 12.58 -20.63
N THR A 158 14.26 11.85 -20.03
CA THR A 158 14.38 10.39 -20.17
C THR A 158 14.19 9.73 -18.82
N LEU A 159 13.30 8.73 -18.76
CA LEU A 159 12.82 8.07 -17.55
C LEU A 159 12.90 6.54 -17.72
N ASN A 160 14.00 5.95 -17.28
CA ASN A 160 14.27 4.53 -17.45
C ASN A 160 14.36 3.78 -16.11
N HIS A 161 14.61 4.48 -15.01
CA HIS A 161 14.91 3.88 -13.71
C HIS A 161 13.87 4.30 -12.66
N PHE A 162 12.81 3.50 -12.54
CA PHE A 162 11.72 3.78 -11.58
C PHE A 162 12.21 3.86 -10.13
N THR A 163 13.22 3.06 -9.75
CA THR A 163 13.81 3.08 -8.41
C THR A 163 14.46 4.42 -8.07
N ILE A 164 15.08 5.11 -9.05
CA ILE A 164 15.62 6.46 -8.86
C ILE A 164 14.48 7.45 -8.61
N TYR A 165 13.43 7.40 -9.45
CA TYR A 165 12.27 8.25 -9.28
C TYR A 165 11.61 8.07 -7.91
N GLN A 166 11.36 6.82 -7.50
CA GLN A 166 10.76 6.49 -6.22
C GLN A 166 11.62 6.95 -5.04
N PHE A 167 12.93 6.70 -5.11
CA PHE A 167 13.88 7.16 -4.11
C PHE A 167 13.85 8.69 -3.96
N LEU A 168 14.02 9.43 -5.07
CA LEU A 168 14.01 10.89 -5.05
C LEU A 168 12.69 11.46 -4.55
N LEU A 169 11.57 10.87 -4.95
CA LEU A 169 10.25 11.27 -4.49
C LEU A 169 10.12 11.10 -2.97
N GLN A 170 10.62 9.99 -2.41
CA GLN A 170 10.62 9.75 -0.97
C GLN A 170 11.54 10.71 -0.21
N SER A 171 12.71 11.03 -0.77
CA SER A 171 13.73 11.87 -0.13
C SER A 171 13.44 13.37 -0.18
N LEU A 172 12.81 13.84 -1.27
CA LEU A 172 12.61 15.27 -1.55
C LEU A 172 11.22 15.76 -1.17
N VAL A 173 10.21 14.89 -1.20
CA VAL A 173 8.82 15.26 -0.88
C VAL A 173 8.44 14.71 0.48
N SER A 174 8.00 15.55 1.39
CA SER A 174 7.67 15.12 2.76
C SER A 174 6.22 14.63 2.89
N SER A 175 5.27 15.30 2.25
CA SER A 175 3.84 14.98 2.34
C SER A 175 3.46 13.79 1.44
N PRO A 176 2.77 12.76 1.97
CA PRO A 176 2.22 11.67 1.15
C PRO A 176 1.28 12.16 0.04
N ASP A 177 0.48 13.18 0.32
CA ASP A 177 -0.45 13.76 -0.65
C ASP A 177 0.33 14.41 -1.80
N ASP A 178 1.42 15.14 -1.51
CA ASP A 178 2.27 15.72 -2.56
C ASP A 178 3.01 14.64 -3.36
N LYS A 179 3.36 13.50 -2.74
CA LYS A 179 3.96 12.35 -3.44
C LYS A 179 2.97 11.76 -4.44
N LEU A 180 1.73 11.53 -4.02
CA LEU A 180 0.66 11.06 -4.89
C LEU A 180 0.40 12.04 -6.03
N LEU A 181 0.47 13.37 -5.77
CA LEU A 181 0.30 14.39 -6.80
C LEU A 181 1.35 14.24 -7.90
N LYS A 182 2.62 14.10 -7.51
CA LYS A 182 3.74 13.96 -8.44
C LYS A 182 3.67 12.66 -9.24
N ILE A 183 3.20 11.57 -8.62
CA ILE A 183 2.99 10.29 -9.31
C ILE A 183 1.86 10.42 -10.33
N GLU A 184 0.73 11.03 -9.95
CA GLU A 184 -0.40 11.22 -10.86
C GLU A 184 -0.04 12.18 -12.00
N GLU A 185 0.66 13.27 -11.73
CA GLU A 185 1.13 14.22 -12.75
C GLU A 185 2.03 13.54 -13.78
N LEU A 186 2.97 12.71 -13.33
CA LEU A 186 3.85 11.96 -14.22
C LEU A 186 3.09 10.89 -15.01
N TYR A 187 2.18 10.18 -14.36
CA TYR A 187 1.31 9.20 -15.03
C TYR A 187 0.48 9.86 -16.14
N GLN A 188 -0.13 11.01 -15.85
CA GLN A 188 -0.92 11.75 -16.84
C GLN A 188 -0.04 12.32 -17.96
N ALA A 189 1.19 12.75 -17.66
CA ALA A 189 2.15 13.18 -18.67
C ALA A 189 2.48 12.04 -19.65
N ILE A 190 2.69 10.82 -19.15
CA ILE A 190 2.94 9.64 -19.98
C ILE A 190 1.69 9.28 -20.80
N LYS A 191 0.50 9.30 -20.19
CA LYS A 191 -0.76 9.05 -20.92
C LYS A 191 -1.07 10.07 -22.00
N LEU A 192 -0.59 11.30 -21.86
CA LEU A 192 -0.72 12.33 -22.89
C LEU A 192 0.15 12.02 -24.12
N ILE A 193 1.27 11.31 -23.96
CA ILE A 193 2.11 10.86 -25.09
C ILE A 193 1.36 9.82 -25.92
N GLU A 194 0.69 8.87 -25.24
CA GLU A 194 -0.10 7.82 -25.89
C GLU A 194 -1.28 8.39 -26.68
N ASN A 195 -1.86 9.50 -26.19
CA ASN A 195 -2.95 10.20 -26.87
C ASN A 195 -2.75 11.74 -26.86
N PRO A 196 -1.95 12.29 -27.79
CA PRO A 196 -1.61 13.71 -27.84
C PRO A 196 -2.79 14.64 -28.12
N THR A 197 -3.85 14.11 -28.73
CA THR A 197 -5.08 14.85 -29.06
C THR A 197 -6.00 15.06 -27.87
N ARG A 198 -5.71 14.43 -26.74
CA ARG A 198 -6.45 14.63 -25.49
C ARG A 198 -6.28 16.08 -25.04
N GLU A 199 -7.40 16.78 -24.88
CA GLU A 199 -7.42 18.14 -24.38
C GLU A 199 -8.59 18.33 -23.41
N ASP A 200 -8.26 18.76 -22.19
CA ASP A 200 -9.20 19.10 -21.13
C ASP A 200 -8.53 20.12 -20.19
N GLN A 201 -9.31 20.71 -19.27
CA GLN A 201 -8.82 21.75 -18.37
C GLN A 201 -7.59 21.30 -17.55
N TYR A 202 -7.51 20.01 -17.22
CA TYR A 202 -6.41 19.46 -16.47
C TYR A 202 -5.16 19.28 -17.36
N VAL A 203 -5.30 18.73 -18.56
CA VAL A 203 -4.20 18.61 -19.54
C VAL A 203 -3.62 19.98 -19.86
N THR A 204 -4.45 21.00 -20.06
CA THR A 204 -3.97 22.38 -20.27
C THR A 204 -3.17 22.89 -19.06
N SER A 205 -3.63 22.58 -17.84
CA SER A 205 -2.92 22.94 -16.59
C SER A 205 -1.61 22.18 -16.44
N LEU A 206 -1.58 20.90 -16.80
CA LEU A 206 -0.39 20.04 -16.80
C LEU A 206 0.65 20.56 -17.81
N LYS A 207 0.27 20.84 -19.06
CA LYS A 207 1.13 21.46 -20.09
C LYS A 207 1.68 22.83 -19.65
N LYS A 208 0.94 23.57 -18.81
CA LYS A 208 1.42 24.84 -18.21
C LYS A 208 2.45 24.62 -17.09
N LYS A 209 2.31 23.55 -16.31
CA LYS A 209 3.23 23.18 -15.23
C LYS A 209 4.51 22.49 -15.72
N TYR A 210 4.40 21.75 -16.82
CA TYR A 210 5.46 20.98 -17.46
C TYR A 210 5.64 21.46 -18.92
N PRO A 211 6.43 22.53 -19.14
CA PRO A 211 6.55 23.17 -20.45
C PRO A 211 7.01 22.25 -21.58
N PHE A 212 7.85 21.26 -21.25
CA PHE A 212 8.34 20.27 -22.21
C PHE A 212 7.23 19.48 -22.90
N LEU A 213 6.06 19.29 -22.26
CA LEU A 213 4.90 18.61 -22.86
C LEU A 213 4.26 19.36 -24.04
N LYS A 214 4.75 20.57 -24.36
CA LYS A 214 4.30 21.34 -25.52
C LYS A 214 5.11 21.04 -26.79
N GLU A 215 6.25 20.36 -26.66
CA GLU A 215 7.06 19.98 -27.83
C GLU A 215 6.39 18.80 -28.53
N MET A 216 5.90 19.07 -29.75
CA MET A 216 5.31 18.07 -30.64
C MET A 216 6.16 17.97 -31.90
N ASP A 217 6.26 16.76 -32.45
CA ASP A 217 6.85 16.56 -33.77
C ASP A 217 5.91 17.03 -34.90
N GLU A 218 6.37 16.90 -36.15
CA GLU A 218 5.59 17.29 -37.34
C GLU A 218 4.30 16.47 -37.51
N ALA A 219 4.23 15.28 -36.89
CA ALA A 219 3.05 14.42 -36.87
C ALA A 219 2.11 14.72 -35.68
N GLY A 220 2.46 15.67 -34.81
CA GLY A 220 1.69 16.06 -33.62
C GLY A 220 1.91 15.16 -32.40
N ALA A 221 2.92 14.28 -32.43
CA ALA A 221 3.25 13.41 -31.29
C ALA A 221 4.18 14.11 -30.30
N ILE A 222 3.94 13.89 -29.01
CA ILE A 222 4.79 14.43 -27.94
C ILE A 222 6.01 13.51 -27.79
N THR A 223 7.20 14.00 -28.16
CA THR A 223 8.46 13.23 -28.09
C THR A 223 9.36 13.66 -26.93
N SER A 224 8.92 14.65 -26.16
CA SER A 224 9.67 15.25 -25.04
C SER A 224 9.83 14.34 -23.81
N VAL A 225 9.20 13.16 -23.80
CA VAL A 225 9.29 12.23 -22.67
C VAL A 225 9.60 10.86 -23.24
N VAL A 226 10.74 10.31 -22.86
CA VAL A 226 11.18 8.98 -23.26
C VAL A 226 11.13 8.07 -22.06
N THR A 227 10.34 7.01 -22.14
CA THR A 227 10.14 6.00 -21.09
C THR A 227 10.43 4.60 -21.61
N ASN A 228 10.60 3.66 -20.68
CA ASN A 228 10.61 2.22 -20.99
C ASN A 228 9.40 1.52 -20.33
N ASN A 229 9.10 0.30 -20.79
CA ASN A 229 7.95 -0.47 -20.30
C ASN A 229 8.01 -0.76 -18.78
N ASP A 230 9.21 -1.00 -18.23
CA ASP A 230 9.38 -1.27 -16.80
C ASP A 230 8.99 -0.05 -15.94
N PHE A 231 9.39 1.15 -16.38
CA PHE A 231 9.05 2.40 -15.72
C PHE A 231 7.54 2.66 -15.75
N GLU A 232 6.93 2.51 -16.92
CA GLU A 232 5.49 2.74 -17.11
C GLU A 232 4.63 1.77 -16.29
N GLN A 233 5.01 0.48 -16.27
CA GLN A 233 4.32 -0.54 -15.49
C GLN A 233 4.40 -0.24 -14.00
N LYS A 234 5.61 -0.05 -13.46
CA LYS A 234 5.81 0.23 -12.02
C LYS A 234 5.17 1.54 -11.58
N LEU A 235 5.20 2.56 -12.43
CA LEU A 235 4.48 3.81 -12.18
C LEU A 235 2.98 3.56 -12.11
N THR A 236 2.41 2.80 -13.04
CA THR A 236 0.97 2.49 -13.06
C THR A 236 0.55 1.68 -11.83
N GLU A 237 1.32 0.66 -11.46
CA GLU A 237 1.08 -0.17 -10.27
C GLU A 237 1.14 0.67 -8.99
N THR A 238 2.23 1.44 -8.81
CA THR A 238 2.41 2.31 -7.63
C THR A 238 1.32 3.37 -7.56
N ARG A 239 0.97 3.98 -8.71
CA ARG A 239 -0.12 4.95 -8.80
C ARG A 239 -1.44 4.34 -8.35
N ASN A 240 -1.77 3.15 -8.84
CA ASN A 240 -3.04 2.51 -8.51
C ASN A 240 -3.11 2.08 -7.04
N GLU A 241 -2.02 1.55 -6.47
CA GLU A 241 -1.94 1.23 -5.03
C GLU A 241 -2.21 2.49 -4.19
N LEU A 242 -1.47 3.58 -4.45
CA LEU A 242 -1.60 4.80 -3.65
C LEU A 242 -2.95 5.48 -3.85
N LEU A 243 -3.47 5.51 -5.08
CA LEU A 243 -4.78 6.09 -5.40
C LEU A 243 -5.90 5.34 -4.69
N ASN A 244 -5.92 4.01 -4.80
CA ASN A 244 -6.94 3.17 -4.17
C ASN A 244 -6.87 3.29 -2.64
N SER A 245 -5.65 3.26 -2.10
CA SER A 245 -5.40 3.43 -0.67
C SER A 245 -5.91 4.78 -0.16
N TYR A 246 -5.60 5.87 -0.87
CA TYR A 246 -6.11 7.20 -0.52
C TYR A 246 -7.64 7.25 -0.55
N ILE A 247 -8.27 6.77 -1.62
CA ILE A 247 -9.72 6.83 -1.81
C ILE A 247 -10.42 6.03 -0.72
N ALA A 248 -9.99 4.80 -0.49
CA ALA A 248 -10.54 3.91 0.54
C ALA A 248 -10.34 4.50 1.93
N GLY A 249 -9.16 5.05 2.23
CA GLY A 249 -8.83 5.66 3.52
C GLY A 249 -9.41 7.06 3.74
N PHE A 250 -10.01 7.69 2.73
CA PHE A 250 -10.58 9.04 2.85
C PHE A 250 -11.53 9.23 4.04
N PRO A 251 -12.46 8.30 4.34
CA PRO A 251 -13.36 8.39 5.49
C PRO A 251 -12.63 8.55 6.84
N LEU A 252 -11.39 8.07 6.95
CA LEU A 252 -10.58 8.12 8.18
C LEU A 252 -9.80 9.44 8.34
N ARG A 253 -9.73 10.28 7.31
CA ARG A 253 -8.95 11.53 7.31
C ARG A 253 -9.49 12.61 8.25
N SER A 254 -10.71 12.45 8.76
CA SER A 254 -11.24 13.30 9.82
C SER A 254 -12.28 12.57 10.67
N SER A 255 -12.32 12.91 11.96
CA SER A 255 -13.33 12.42 12.90
C SER A 255 -14.69 13.11 12.77
N THR A 256 -14.86 14.07 11.86
CA THR A 256 -16.11 14.81 11.66
C THR A 256 -16.42 14.97 10.18
N PHE A 257 -17.70 14.99 9.80
CA PHE A 257 -18.10 15.22 8.41
C PHE A 257 -17.68 16.62 7.93
N LYS A 258 -17.77 17.65 8.78
CA LYS A 258 -17.24 18.98 8.48
C LYS A 258 -15.75 18.98 8.14
N GLY A 259 -14.95 18.19 8.86
CA GLY A 259 -13.54 18.01 8.55
C GLY A 259 -13.33 17.28 7.23
N LEU A 260 -14.11 16.23 6.94
CA LEU A 260 -14.08 15.52 5.66
C LEU A 260 -14.49 16.43 4.48
N VAL A 261 -15.48 17.30 4.63
CA VAL A 261 -15.82 18.35 3.64
C VAL A 261 -14.60 19.21 3.33
N GLY A 262 -13.90 19.66 4.38
CA GLY A 262 -12.68 20.44 4.26
C GLY A 262 -11.55 19.68 3.54
N GLN A 263 -11.42 18.37 3.78
CA GLN A 263 -10.45 17.53 3.07
C GLN A 263 -10.84 17.35 1.60
N PHE A 264 -12.09 16.97 1.31
CA PHE A 264 -12.60 16.75 -0.05
C PHE A 264 -12.38 18.00 -0.92
N ASN A 265 -12.72 19.18 -0.41
CA ASN A 265 -12.62 20.41 -1.17
C ASN A 265 -11.18 20.90 -1.38
N LYS A 266 -10.18 20.39 -0.63
CA LYS A 266 -8.75 20.65 -0.86
C LYS A 266 -8.16 19.80 -1.99
N VAL A 267 -8.78 18.67 -2.31
CA VAL A 267 -8.28 17.70 -3.30
C VAL A 267 -8.36 18.21 -4.75
N LYS A 268 -8.95 19.39 -4.98
CA LYS A 268 -9.04 20.03 -6.32
C LYS A 268 -7.70 20.28 -7.01
N THR A 269 -6.58 20.15 -6.31
CA THR A 269 -5.24 20.21 -6.89
C THR A 269 -4.84 18.93 -7.62
N PHE A 270 -5.59 17.84 -7.44
CA PHE A 270 -5.31 16.55 -8.03
C PHE A 270 -6.22 16.27 -9.24
N PRO A 271 -5.69 15.64 -10.28
CA PRO A 271 -6.40 15.42 -11.54
C PRO A 271 -7.45 14.34 -11.35
N TYR A 272 -8.70 14.64 -11.67
CA TYR A 272 -9.80 13.64 -11.69
C TYR A 272 -10.08 12.96 -10.35
N PHE A 273 -9.44 13.44 -9.30
CA PHE A 273 -9.42 12.78 -8.01
C PHE A 273 -10.71 13.04 -7.26
N THR A 274 -11.25 14.24 -7.43
CA THR A 274 -12.53 14.64 -6.83
C THR A 274 -13.65 13.77 -7.37
N GLU A 275 -13.62 13.46 -8.67
CA GLU A 275 -14.59 12.63 -9.37
C GLU A 275 -14.50 11.17 -8.91
N LYS A 276 -13.30 10.59 -8.84
CA LYS A 276 -13.10 9.23 -8.32
C LYS A 276 -13.48 9.10 -6.85
N LEU A 277 -13.17 10.11 -6.05
CA LEU A 277 -13.54 10.13 -4.65
C LEU A 277 -15.06 10.25 -4.48
N PHE A 278 -15.72 11.09 -5.29
CA PHE A 278 -17.18 11.16 -5.30
C PHE A 278 -17.80 9.85 -5.79
N GLU A 279 -17.29 9.22 -6.84
CA GLU A 279 -17.72 7.89 -7.30
C GLU A 279 -17.66 6.86 -6.15
N TYR A 280 -16.54 6.80 -5.43
CA TYR A 280 -16.38 5.91 -4.29
C TYR A 280 -17.31 6.26 -3.12
N LEU A 281 -17.39 7.52 -2.71
CA LEU A 281 -18.19 7.95 -1.56
C LEU A 281 -19.69 7.94 -1.83
N SER A 282 -20.09 8.04 -3.10
CA SER A 282 -21.49 8.04 -3.52
C SER A 282 -22.02 6.65 -3.88
N LYS A 283 -21.15 5.64 -3.92
CA LYS A 283 -21.52 4.25 -4.11
C LYS A 283 -22.60 3.85 -3.11
N GLU A 284 -23.68 3.26 -3.64
CA GLU A 284 -24.86 2.87 -2.88
C GLU A 284 -25.61 4.00 -2.17
N GLY A 285 -25.27 5.26 -2.44
CA GLY A 285 -25.89 6.42 -1.84
C GLY A 285 -27.28 6.72 -2.39
N ILE A 286 -28.12 7.25 -1.51
CA ILE A 286 -29.48 7.69 -1.81
C ILE A 286 -29.57 9.17 -1.43
N TYR A 287 -29.86 10.02 -2.42
CA TYR A 287 -29.80 11.47 -2.27
C TYR A 287 -31.14 12.10 -2.60
N SER A 288 -31.60 13.02 -1.77
CA SER A 288 -32.54 14.06 -2.22
C SER A 288 -31.79 15.09 -3.04
N VAL A 289 -32.43 15.57 -4.08
CA VAL A 289 -31.80 16.45 -5.07
C VAL A 289 -32.48 17.80 -5.06
N SER A 290 -31.70 18.87 -5.12
CA SER A 290 -32.20 20.21 -5.40
C SER A 290 -31.48 20.83 -6.61
N GLY A 291 -32.21 21.60 -7.43
CA GLY A 291 -31.69 22.17 -8.67
C GLY A 291 -31.76 21.23 -9.88
N PHE A 292 -32.48 20.11 -9.79
CA PHE A 292 -32.69 19.17 -10.90
C PHE A 292 -34.13 18.66 -10.99
N GLU A 293 -34.50 18.08 -12.14
CA GLU A 293 -35.85 17.55 -12.41
C GLU A 293 -36.17 16.33 -11.54
N ALA A 294 -35.20 15.42 -11.36
CA ALA A 294 -35.33 14.29 -10.45
C ALA A 294 -35.28 14.77 -9.00
N GLN A 295 -36.21 14.32 -8.16
CA GLN A 295 -36.22 14.60 -6.72
C GLN A 295 -35.29 13.67 -5.94
N TYR A 296 -35.02 12.47 -6.48
CA TYR A 296 -34.08 11.52 -5.89
C TYR A 296 -33.09 10.99 -6.91
N LEU A 297 -31.82 10.94 -6.50
CA LEU A 297 -30.77 10.21 -7.22
C LEU A 297 -30.27 9.05 -6.36
N VAL A 298 -30.19 7.87 -6.96
CA VAL A 298 -29.73 6.65 -6.31
C VAL A 298 -28.59 6.02 -7.09
N ASN A 299 -27.49 5.71 -6.42
CA ASN A 299 -26.42 4.91 -7.02
C ASN A 299 -26.67 3.44 -6.67
N ALA A 300 -27.05 2.63 -7.67
CA ALA A 300 -27.34 1.21 -7.48
C ALA A 300 -27.15 0.43 -8.78
N ASP A 301 -26.95 -0.88 -8.66
CA ASP A 301 -26.68 -1.76 -9.82
C ASP A 301 -27.87 -1.92 -10.77
N SER A 302 -29.09 -1.58 -10.33
CA SER A 302 -30.30 -1.64 -11.15
C SER A 302 -31.39 -0.70 -10.64
N GLY A 303 -32.34 -0.36 -11.52
CA GLY A 303 -33.48 0.49 -11.15
C GLY A 303 -34.39 -0.15 -10.11
N VAL A 304 -34.59 -1.47 -10.18
CA VAL A 304 -35.33 -2.23 -9.15
C VAL A 304 -34.64 -2.12 -7.79
N SER A 305 -33.31 -2.28 -7.75
CA SER A 305 -32.52 -2.12 -6.53
C SER A 305 -32.64 -0.70 -5.97
N ALA A 306 -32.57 0.32 -6.83
CA ALA A 306 -32.74 1.71 -6.42
C ALA A 306 -34.10 2.01 -5.80
N ILE A 307 -35.19 1.57 -6.43
CA ILE A 307 -36.55 1.76 -5.89
C ILE A 307 -36.70 1.04 -4.55
N ASN A 308 -36.21 -0.19 -4.43
CA ASN A 308 -36.26 -0.95 -3.19
C ASN A 308 -35.46 -0.28 -2.07
N LYS A 309 -34.27 0.24 -2.38
CA LYS A 309 -33.44 1.00 -1.44
C LYS A 309 -34.16 2.26 -0.95
N LEU A 310 -34.75 3.04 -1.87
CA LEU A 310 -35.48 4.25 -1.53
C LEU A 310 -36.72 3.97 -0.67
N LYS A 311 -37.49 2.91 -0.98
CA LYS A 311 -38.66 2.49 -0.19
C LYS A 311 -38.33 2.06 1.24
N LYS A 312 -37.11 1.58 1.51
CA LYS A 312 -36.68 1.29 2.89
C LYS A 312 -36.54 2.56 3.73
N ILE A 313 -36.19 3.68 3.10
CA ILE A 313 -36.00 4.98 3.77
C ILE A 313 -37.31 5.77 3.81
N ASP A 314 -38.04 5.79 2.70
CA ASP A 314 -39.35 6.42 2.56
C ASP A 314 -40.39 5.36 2.16
N PRO A 315 -40.99 4.63 3.13
CA PRO A 315 -41.98 3.59 2.84
C PRO A 315 -43.23 4.10 2.12
N ASN A 316 -43.52 5.40 2.23
CA ASN A 316 -44.66 6.06 1.60
C ASN A 316 -44.19 6.93 0.41
N LEU A 317 -43.16 6.48 -0.30
CA LEU A 317 -42.61 7.16 -1.48
C LEU A 317 -43.75 7.57 -2.42
N ASP A 318 -43.92 8.88 -2.57
CA ASP A 318 -44.90 9.47 -3.47
C ASP A 318 -44.60 9.02 -4.92
N PRO A 319 -45.53 8.30 -5.59
CA PRO A 319 -45.34 7.81 -6.95
C PRO A 319 -45.15 8.93 -7.99
N SER A 320 -45.50 10.17 -7.66
CA SER A 320 -45.29 11.34 -8.53
C SER A 320 -43.86 11.88 -8.49
N LYS A 321 -43.05 11.48 -7.50
CA LYS A 321 -41.64 11.90 -7.41
C LYS A 321 -40.81 11.14 -8.43
N MET A 322 -40.04 11.89 -9.21
CA MET A 322 -39.11 11.36 -10.18
C MET A 322 -37.84 10.87 -9.48
N VAL A 323 -37.51 9.60 -9.73
CA VAL A 323 -36.31 8.92 -9.23
C VAL A 323 -35.39 8.65 -10.42
N ALA A 324 -34.10 8.89 -10.27
CA ALA A 324 -33.11 8.51 -11.27
C ALA A 324 -31.96 7.70 -10.67
N LEU A 325 -31.45 6.75 -11.44
CA LEU A 325 -30.12 6.19 -11.21
C LEU A 325 -29.08 7.20 -11.65
N PHE A 326 -27.93 7.20 -10.98
CA PHE A 326 -26.75 7.88 -11.48
C PHE A 326 -25.52 6.99 -11.44
N GLU A 327 -24.66 7.18 -12.45
CA GLU A 327 -23.37 6.53 -12.59
C GLU A 327 -22.36 7.54 -13.12
N ILE A 328 -21.10 7.41 -12.69
CA ILE A 328 -20.00 8.15 -13.29
C ILE A 328 -19.37 7.31 -14.39
N LEU A 329 -19.41 7.83 -15.61
CA LEU A 329 -18.67 7.30 -16.73
C LEU A 329 -17.34 8.04 -16.85
N ASN A 330 -16.27 7.32 -17.19
CA ASN A 330 -15.00 7.94 -17.57
C ASN A 330 -14.45 7.25 -18.81
N ASP A 331 -13.89 8.05 -19.72
CA ASP A 331 -13.23 7.57 -20.94
C ASP A 331 -11.73 7.55 -20.67
N SER A 332 -11.19 6.37 -20.39
CA SER A 332 -9.76 6.15 -20.09
C SER A 332 -9.23 6.99 -18.91
N GLY A 333 -10.06 7.23 -17.89
CA GLY A 333 -9.71 8.02 -16.71
C GLY A 333 -9.74 9.54 -16.94
N THR A 334 -10.50 9.99 -17.93
CA THR A 334 -10.64 11.39 -18.37
C THR A 334 -12.09 11.67 -18.74
N ASN A 335 -12.46 12.94 -18.97
CA ASN A 335 -13.79 13.33 -19.46
C ASN A 335 -14.94 12.70 -18.66
N PHE A 336 -14.92 12.90 -17.34
CA PHE A 336 -15.90 12.31 -16.45
C PHE A 336 -17.29 12.84 -16.80
N ARG A 337 -18.23 11.92 -17.02
CA ARG A 337 -19.62 12.21 -17.35
C ARG A 337 -20.51 11.59 -16.30
N LEU A 338 -21.55 12.33 -15.93
CA LEU A 338 -22.62 11.79 -15.12
C LEU A 338 -23.71 11.25 -16.04
N LYS A 339 -23.93 9.94 -15.98
CA LYS A 339 -25.05 9.26 -16.64
C LYS A 339 -26.22 9.24 -15.67
N LEU A 340 -27.38 9.71 -16.10
CA LEU A 340 -28.63 9.69 -15.33
C LEU A 340 -29.68 8.86 -16.06
N GLN A 341 -30.33 7.93 -15.36
CA GLN A 341 -31.41 7.12 -15.91
C GLN A 341 -32.68 7.29 -15.07
N THR A 342 -33.67 8.00 -15.60
CA THR A 342 -34.96 8.21 -14.94
C THR A 342 -35.74 6.90 -14.88
N LEU A 343 -36.30 6.59 -13.72
CA LEU A 343 -37.01 5.35 -13.44
C LEU A 343 -38.52 5.59 -13.33
N ASP A 344 -39.28 4.57 -13.73
CA ASP A 344 -40.67 4.43 -13.29
C ASP A 344 -40.77 3.80 -11.88
N VAL A 345 -42.00 3.64 -11.39
CA VAL A 345 -42.31 3.05 -10.07
C VAL A 345 -41.87 1.59 -9.91
N ASN A 346 -41.60 0.90 -11.01
CA ASN A 346 -41.15 -0.49 -11.06
C ASN A 346 -39.62 -0.59 -11.21
N GLY A 347 -38.92 0.54 -11.38
CA GLY A 347 -37.48 0.57 -11.61
C GLY A 347 -37.08 0.36 -13.07
N THR A 348 -38.01 0.54 -14.02
CA THR A 348 -37.72 0.50 -15.46
C THR A 348 -37.20 1.85 -15.92
N VAL A 349 -36.14 1.85 -16.74
CA VAL A 349 -35.58 3.07 -17.30
C VAL A 349 -36.53 3.67 -18.35
N THR A 350 -36.92 4.92 -18.15
CA THR A 350 -37.84 5.67 -19.03
C THR A 350 -37.12 6.74 -19.84
N LYS A 351 -36.01 7.27 -19.32
CA LYS A 351 -35.19 8.30 -19.97
C LYS A 351 -33.73 8.11 -19.56
N GLU A 352 -32.80 8.37 -20.47
CA GLU A 352 -31.36 8.36 -20.19
C GLU A 352 -30.74 9.67 -20.70
N ASP A 353 -30.01 10.35 -19.81
CA ASP A 353 -29.28 11.58 -20.11
C ASP A 353 -27.80 11.44 -19.69
N SER A 354 -26.92 12.19 -20.35
CA SER A 354 -25.51 12.28 -19.97
C SER A 354 -25.05 13.74 -19.93
N TYR A 355 -24.27 14.07 -18.90
CA TYR A 355 -23.79 15.42 -18.60
C TYR A 355 -22.30 15.40 -18.34
N SER A 356 -21.56 16.34 -18.91
CA SER A 356 -20.12 16.46 -18.64
C SER A 356 -19.90 17.09 -17.26
N LEU A 357 -19.10 16.45 -16.42
CA LEU A 357 -18.77 16.99 -15.10
C LEU A 357 -17.79 18.15 -15.24
N VAL A 358 -18.14 19.29 -14.65
CA VAL A 358 -17.30 20.49 -14.62
C VAL A 358 -16.59 20.60 -13.27
N SER A 359 -17.32 20.37 -12.17
CA SER A 359 -16.72 20.31 -10.84
C SER A 359 -17.63 19.64 -9.82
N ILE A 360 -17.03 19.05 -8.79
CA ILE A 360 -17.73 18.54 -7.62
C ILE A 360 -17.15 19.22 -6.37
N SER A 361 -18.01 19.53 -5.41
CA SER A 361 -17.59 19.97 -4.08
C SER A 361 -18.44 19.29 -3.02
N ALA A 362 -17.84 18.98 -1.88
CA ALA A 362 -18.58 18.44 -0.74
C ALA A 362 -19.19 19.58 0.08
N GLU A 363 -20.30 19.27 0.75
CA GLU A 363 -20.94 20.11 1.75
C GLU A 363 -21.40 19.27 2.94
N GLU A 364 -21.60 19.95 4.07
CA GLU A 364 -22.12 19.32 5.28
C GLU A 364 -23.62 19.10 5.11
N SER A 365 -24.08 17.85 5.22
CA SER A 365 -25.49 17.50 5.09
C SER A 365 -25.90 16.57 6.23
N GLY A 366 -26.21 17.17 7.38
CA GLY A 366 -26.58 16.44 8.60
C GLY A 366 -25.43 15.53 9.09
N SER A 367 -25.72 14.24 9.26
CA SER A 367 -24.76 13.23 9.69
C SER A 367 -24.03 12.54 8.53
N SER A 368 -23.85 13.23 7.39
CA SER A 368 -23.10 12.71 6.24
C SER A 368 -22.56 13.83 5.32
N LEU A 369 -21.96 13.43 4.19
CA LEU A 369 -21.44 14.33 3.16
C LEU A 369 -22.46 14.50 2.02
N GLY A 370 -22.89 15.74 1.80
CA GLY A 370 -23.58 16.15 0.59
C GLY A 370 -22.61 16.59 -0.50
N PHE A 371 -23.09 16.70 -1.72
CA PHE A 371 -22.28 17.10 -2.88
C PHE A 371 -22.98 18.14 -3.72
N LYS A 372 -22.29 19.25 -4.03
CA LYS A 372 -22.68 20.16 -5.09
C LYS A 372 -21.98 19.72 -6.37
N VAL A 373 -22.78 19.34 -7.36
CA VAL A 373 -22.31 18.85 -8.65
C VAL A 373 -22.65 19.89 -9.71
N LYS A 374 -21.62 20.34 -10.42
CA LYS A 374 -21.74 21.26 -11.55
C LYS A 374 -21.47 20.51 -12.84
N THR A 375 -22.41 20.58 -13.77
CA THR A 375 -22.26 20.01 -15.11
C THR A 375 -22.21 21.10 -16.18
N ASP A 376 -22.06 20.69 -17.43
CA ASP A 376 -22.12 21.56 -18.60
C ASP A 376 -23.51 22.18 -18.84
N LYS A 377 -24.58 21.57 -18.29
CA LYS A 377 -25.97 22.03 -18.51
C LYS A 377 -26.61 22.64 -17.28
N GLN A 378 -26.23 22.22 -16.07
CA GLN A 378 -26.93 22.57 -14.85
C GLN A 378 -26.10 22.27 -13.59
N ASP A 379 -26.51 22.88 -12.49
CA ASP A 379 -25.89 22.71 -11.18
C ASP A 379 -26.96 22.14 -10.23
N PHE A 380 -26.61 21.12 -9.46
CA PHE A 380 -27.54 20.54 -8.48
C PHE A 380 -26.80 20.08 -7.22
N ILE A 381 -27.57 19.87 -6.17
CA ILE A 381 -27.09 19.49 -4.86
C ILE A 381 -27.66 18.13 -4.49
N LEU A 382 -26.78 17.23 -4.06
CA LEU A 382 -27.07 15.90 -3.57
C LEU A 382 -26.97 15.92 -2.05
N SER A 383 -28.12 15.91 -1.38
CA SER A 383 -28.20 15.81 0.08
C SER A 383 -28.51 14.36 0.46
N PRO A 384 -27.57 13.62 1.10
CA PRO A 384 -27.79 12.22 1.47
C PRO A 384 -28.97 12.06 2.41
N LEU A 385 -29.83 11.08 2.13
CA LEU A 385 -30.93 10.70 3.02
C LEU A 385 -30.44 9.83 4.19
N GLU A 386 -29.32 9.13 4.01
CA GLU A 386 -28.62 8.37 5.02
C GLU A 386 -27.11 8.42 4.77
N THR A 387 -26.29 8.15 5.78
CA THR A 387 -24.82 8.09 5.59
C THR A 387 -24.47 7.05 4.52
N THR A 388 -23.62 7.31 3.54
CA THR A 388 -23.29 6.26 2.57
C THR A 388 -22.45 5.15 3.20
N PRO A 389 -22.50 3.90 2.69
CA PRO A 389 -21.76 2.77 3.23
C PRO A 389 -20.29 3.04 3.52
N ASN A 390 -19.56 3.64 2.58
CA ASN A 390 -18.14 3.93 2.73
C ASN A 390 -17.85 5.05 3.76
N LEU A 391 -18.87 5.82 4.16
CA LEU A 391 -18.78 6.81 5.22
C LEU A 391 -19.23 6.28 6.60
N LEU A 392 -19.69 5.03 6.70
CA LEU A 392 -20.07 4.41 7.98
C LEU A 392 -18.91 4.23 8.94
N ILE A 393 -17.70 4.14 8.40
CA ILE A 393 -16.44 4.05 9.17
C ILE A 393 -15.89 5.43 9.56
N ALA A 394 -16.54 6.51 9.10
CA ALA A 394 -16.17 7.89 9.42
C ALA A 394 -16.95 8.44 10.61
N GLY A 395 -16.43 9.57 11.13
CA GLY A 395 -17.18 10.43 12.02
C GLY A 395 -17.35 9.89 13.45
N GLU A 396 -18.18 10.60 14.23
CA GLU A 396 -18.59 10.14 15.55
C GLU A 396 -19.56 8.96 15.50
N GLY A 397 -20.35 8.85 14.42
CA GLY A 397 -21.33 7.78 14.24
C GLY A 397 -20.73 6.38 14.30
N PHE A 398 -19.54 6.15 13.73
CA PHE A 398 -18.86 4.85 13.86
C PHE A 398 -18.46 4.55 15.32
N LYS A 399 -17.98 5.57 16.05
CA LYS A 399 -17.61 5.42 17.46
C LYS A 399 -18.82 5.12 18.33
N GLU A 400 -19.95 5.76 18.04
CA GLU A 400 -21.23 5.50 18.70
C GLU A 400 -21.76 4.10 18.39
N TYR A 401 -21.66 3.67 17.13
CA TYR A 401 -21.99 2.32 16.71
C TYR A 401 -21.18 1.29 17.51
N LEU A 402 -19.85 1.44 17.61
CA LEU A 402 -18.99 0.55 18.41
C LEU A 402 -19.33 0.56 19.90
N LYS A 403 -19.76 1.70 20.45
CA LYS A 403 -20.20 1.80 21.85
C LYS A 403 -21.53 1.09 22.09
N ALA A 404 -22.43 1.08 21.10
CA ALA A 404 -23.72 0.42 21.18
C ALA A 404 -23.61 -1.12 21.12
N ILE A 405 -22.51 -1.66 20.57
CA ILE A 405 -22.27 -3.11 20.59
C ILE A 405 -22.10 -3.59 22.04
N PRO A 406 -22.84 -4.63 22.51
CA PRO A 406 -22.74 -5.17 23.86
C PRO A 406 -21.31 -5.48 24.30
N ASN A 407 -20.99 -5.27 25.57
CA ASN A 407 -19.68 -5.60 26.15
C ASN A 407 -19.54 -7.09 26.49
N ASP A 408 -20.65 -7.84 26.53
CA ASP A 408 -20.65 -9.29 26.68
C ASP A 408 -20.91 -9.95 25.32
N TYR A 409 -19.93 -10.73 24.85
CA TYR A 409 -20.03 -11.44 23.58
C TYR A 409 -21.14 -12.51 23.57
N LYS A 410 -21.54 -13.02 24.75
CA LYS A 410 -22.63 -14.00 24.87
C LYS A 410 -23.99 -13.37 24.55
N GLU A 411 -24.19 -12.10 24.88
CA GLU A 411 -25.40 -11.36 24.49
C GLU A 411 -25.44 -11.15 22.97
N ILE A 412 -24.28 -10.94 22.34
CA ILE A 412 -24.18 -10.82 20.88
C ILE A 412 -24.60 -12.14 20.21
N ILE A 413 -24.03 -13.27 20.63
CA ILE A 413 -24.36 -14.61 20.11
C ILE A 413 -25.84 -14.94 20.29
N LYS A 414 -26.41 -14.61 21.45
CA LYS A 414 -27.81 -14.95 21.76
C LYS A 414 -28.82 -14.20 20.89
N ASN A 415 -28.53 -12.96 20.52
CA ASN A 415 -29.50 -12.04 19.92
C ASN A 415 -29.31 -11.83 18.41
N ASN A 416 -28.35 -12.50 17.77
CA ASN A 416 -28.01 -12.26 16.36
C ASN A 416 -27.77 -13.60 15.63
N ASP A 417 -28.02 -13.61 14.32
CA ASP A 417 -27.61 -14.70 13.44
C ASP A 417 -26.08 -14.82 13.35
N TYR A 418 -25.59 -15.97 12.90
CA TYR A 418 -24.16 -16.33 12.90
C TYR A 418 -23.24 -15.26 12.29
N GLU A 419 -23.53 -14.82 11.07
CA GLU A 419 -22.73 -13.81 10.37
C GLU A 419 -22.72 -12.46 11.09
N LYS A 420 -23.89 -12.02 11.58
CA LYS A 420 -24.01 -10.76 12.32
C LYS A 420 -23.24 -10.84 13.64
N ALA A 421 -23.30 -11.98 14.33
CA ALA A 421 -22.53 -12.21 15.54
C ALA A 421 -21.02 -12.21 15.26
N LYS A 422 -20.54 -12.88 14.20
CA LYS A 422 -19.13 -12.84 13.75
C LYS A 422 -18.66 -11.39 13.58
N MET A 423 -19.39 -10.59 12.79
CA MET A 423 -19.05 -9.19 12.52
C MET A 423 -19.00 -8.34 13.81
N LEU A 424 -20.04 -8.41 14.64
CA LEU A 424 -20.13 -7.61 15.87
C LEU A 424 -19.05 -7.99 16.89
N ILE A 425 -18.76 -9.29 17.03
CA ILE A 425 -17.67 -9.76 17.90
C ILE A 425 -16.31 -9.28 17.38
N ALA A 426 -16.08 -9.38 16.07
CA ALA A 426 -14.85 -8.89 15.45
C ALA A 426 -14.64 -7.38 15.71
N LEU A 427 -15.68 -6.57 15.51
CA LEU A 427 -15.65 -5.12 15.76
C LEU A 427 -15.38 -4.76 17.23
N LYS A 428 -15.94 -5.53 18.17
CA LYS A 428 -15.92 -5.20 19.61
C LYS A 428 -14.70 -5.75 20.34
N PHE A 429 -14.28 -6.96 19.99
CA PHE A 429 -13.25 -7.70 20.73
C PHE A 429 -11.99 -8.00 19.91
N GLY A 430 -12.05 -7.80 18.59
CA GLY A 430 -10.94 -7.99 17.66
C GLY A 430 -9.93 -6.85 17.70
N GLU A 431 -8.69 -7.19 17.37
CA GLU A 431 -7.60 -6.26 17.13
C GLU A 431 -7.54 -5.96 15.63
N GLY A 432 -7.66 -4.71 15.22
CA GLY A 432 -7.70 -4.34 13.81
C GLY A 432 -8.50 -3.06 13.56
N GLY A 433 -8.92 -2.88 12.32
CA GLY A 433 -9.61 -1.69 11.85
C GLY A 433 -9.85 -1.74 10.35
N PHE A 434 -10.06 -0.58 9.74
CA PHE A 434 -10.16 -0.49 8.30
C PHE A 434 -8.77 -0.53 7.66
N ASP A 435 -8.54 -1.48 6.76
CA ASP A 435 -7.33 -1.57 5.95
C ASP A 435 -7.54 -0.79 4.65
N GLU A 436 -6.86 0.35 4.54
CA GLU A 436 -6.95 1.26 3.40
C GLU A 436 -6.47 0.61 2.10
N LYS A 437 -5.55 -0.36 2.14
CA LYS A 437 -4.99 -0.98 0.92
C LYS A 437 -6.00 -1.87 0.22
N ILE A 438 -6.77 -2.62 0.98
CA ILE A 438 -7.79 -3.55 0.45
C ILE A 438 -9.20 -2.98 0.55
N GLY A 439 -9.40 -1.85 1.23
CA GLY A 439 -10.69 -1.18 1.37
C GLY A 439 -11.72 -1.98 2.19
N LYS A 440 -11.26 -2.82 3.12
CA LYS A 440 -12.10 -3.68 3.96
C LYS A 440 -11.81 -3.43 5.44
N MET A 441 -12.80 -3.72 6.28
CA MET A 441 -12.59 -3.91 7.70
C MET A 441 -11.86 -5.24 7.91
N VAL A 442 -10.74 -5.22 8.63
CA VAL A 442 -9.92 -6.40 8.94
C VAL A 442 -9.70 -6.46 10.44
N TYR A 443 -10.15 -7.55 11.04
CA TYR A 443 -10.05 -7.76 12.49
C TYR A 443 -9.51 -9.14 12.81
N ILE A 444 -8.69 -9.21 13.86
CA ILE A 444 -8.05 -10.43 14.33
C ILE A 444 -8.50 -10.72 15.77
N LEU A 445 -9.01 -11.92 16.02
CA LEU A 445 -9.22 -12.46 17.37
C LEU A 445 -8.12 -13.48 17.66
N SER A 446 -7.17 -13.13 18.54
CA SER A 446 -6.08 -14.03 18.94
C SER A 446 -6.48 -14.92 20.11
N ALA A 447 -6.16 -16.22 20.01
CA ALA A 447 -6.39 -17.20 21.07
C ALA A 447 -5.62 -16.85 22.36
N SER A 448 -4.50 -16.12 22.23
CA SER A 448 -3.71 -15.64 23.36
C SER A 448 -4.50 -14.81 24.38
N LYS A 449 -5.49 -14.03 23.90
CA LYS A 449 -6.30 -13.13 24.73
C LYS A 449 -7.79 -13.45 24.70
N ARG A 450 -8.27 -14.09 23.63
CA ARG A 450 -9.70 -14.23 23.29
C ARG A 450 -10.13 -15.67 23.02
N TYR A 451 -9.41 -16.65 23.57
CA TYR A 451 -9.71 -18.09 23.43
C TYR A 451 -11.20 -18.43 23.59
N TRP A 452 -11.82 -18.00 24.69
CA TRP A 452 -13.22 -18.34 24.99
C TRP A 452 -14.21 -17.76 23.97
N ILE A 453 -13.92 -16.58 23.42
CA ILE A 453 -14.74 -15.97 22.36
C ILE A 453 -14.61 -16.77 21.08
N MET A 454 -13.39 -17.15 20.69
CA MET A 454 -13.15 -17.99 19.50
C MET A 454 -13.86 -19.33 19.61
N LEU A 455 -13.78 -19.97 20.78
CA LEU A 455 -14.44 -21.24 21.05
C LEU A 455 -15.96 -21.14 20.95
N ASP A 456 -16.57 -20.11 21.53
CA ASP A 456 -18.03 -19.95 21.48
C ASP A 456 -18.51 -19.53 20.08
N LEU A 457 -17.70 -18.78 19.31
CA LEU A 457 -17.96 -18.55 17.88
C LEU A 457 -17.92 -19.84 17.05
N PHE A 458 -16.94 -20.72 17.31
CA PHE A 458 -16.88 -22.03 16.66
C PHE A 458 -18.14 -22.85 17.00
N ARG A 459 -18.53 -22.91 18.29
CA ARG A 459 -19.69 -23.66 18.77
C ARG A 459 -21.05 -23.09 18.34
N PHE A 460 -21.11 -21.81 18.01
CA PHE A 460 -22.33 -21.15 17.57
C PHE A 460 -22.70 -21.50 16.12
N ASN A 461 -21.75 -22.01 15.34
CA ASN A 461 -22.03 -22.45 13.98
C ASN A 461 -23.01 -23.64 13.97
N SER A 462 -23.98 -23.64 13.05
CA SER A 462 -25.03 -24.66 12.97
C SER A 462 -24.52 -26.08 12.72
N THR A 463 -23.33 -26.22 12.13
CA THR A 463 -22.69 -27.51 11.86
C THR A 463 -22.11 -28.14 13.13
N VAL A 464 -21.80 -27.33 14.15
CA VAL A 464 -21.20 -27.80 15.40
C VAL A 464 -22.28 -28.18 16.40
N LYS A 465 -22.49 -29.49 16.59
CA LYS A 465 -23.47 -30.02 17.54
C LYS A 465 -22.81 -30.28 18.89
N ARG A 466 -23.49 -29.90 19.98
CA ARG A 466 -23.03 -30.12 21.36
C ARG A 466 -23.66 -31.39 21.90
N THR A 467 -22.84 -32.34 22.36
CA THR A 467 -23.32 -33.49 23.14
C THR A 467 -23.16 -33.25 24.63
N THR A 468 -22.11 -32.52 25.02
CA THR A 468 -21.89 -31.99 26.38
C THR A 468 -21.42 -30.53 26.31
N ASP A 469 -21.18 -29.91 27.46
CA ASP A 469 -20.61 -28.56 27.49
C ASP A 469 -19.21 -28.48 26.88
N TYR A 470 -18.46 -29.59 26.90
CA TYR A 470 -17.05 -29.67 26.54
C TYR A 470 -16.77 -30.60 25.36
N SER A 471 -17.78 -31.16 24.70
CA SER A 471 -17.59 -32.04 23.55
C SER A 471 -18.83 -32.12 22.67
N GLY A 472 -18.64 -32.61 21.45
CA GLY A 472 -19.71 -32.73 20.49
C GLY A 472 -19.27 -33.34 19.16
N THR A 473 -20.13 -33.18 18.16
CA THR A 473 -19.89 -33.68 16.79
C THR A 473 -19.86 -32.53 15.80
N LEU A 474 -19.11 -32.74 14.72
CA LEU A 474 -19.08 -31.84 13.55
C LEU A 474 -18.97 -32.70 12.29
N GLU A 475 -20.03 -33.46 12.01
CA GLU A 475 -20.11 -34.37 10.85
C GLU A 475 -20.07 -33.55 9.56
N THR A 476 -18.85 -33.35 9.03
CA THR A 476 -18.60 -32.60 7.80
C THR A 476 -17.45 -33.22 7.04
N SER A 477 -17.52 -33.14 5.72
CA SER A 477 -16.45 -33.59 4.84
C SER A 477 -16.17 -32.54 3.78
N PHE A 478 -14.89 -32.25 3.53
CA PHE A 478 -14.46 -31.22 2.60
C PHE A 478 -13.12 -31.56 1.96
N SER A 479 -12.85 -31.02 0.78
CA SER A 479 -11.54 -31.08 0.13
C SER A 479 -10.89 -29.70 0.15
N VAL A 480 -9.58 -29.67 0.39
CA VAL A 480 -8.81 -28.41 0.43
C VAL A 480 -8.01 -28.22 -0.86
N ASN A 481 -7.64 -29.33 -1.50
CA ASN A 481 -7.05 -29.37 -2.82
C ASN A 481 -7.47 -30.69 -3.50
N ASP A 482 -7.03 -30.91 -4.73
CA ASP A 482 -7.31 -32.14 -5.49
C ASP A 482 -6.78 -33.41 -4.81
N SER A 483 -5.86 -33.32 -3.84
CA SER A 483 -5.21 -34.47 -3.20
C SER A 483 -5.60 -34.72 -1.74
N SER A 484 -6.29 -33.81 -1.05
CA SER A 484 -6.52 -33.88 0.40
C SER A 484 -8.00 -33.69 0.73
N CYS A 485 -8.61 -34.76 1.22
CA CYS A 485 -10.00 -34.84 1.64
C CYS A 485 -10.04 -35.10 3.15
N PHE A 486 -10.95 -34.41 3.82
CA PHE A 486 -11.13 -34.50 5.26
C PHE A 486 -12.53 -35.01 5.57
N SER A 487 -12.63 -35.92 6.52
CA SER A 487 -13.89 -36.36 7.13
C SER A 487 -13.81 -36.14 8.62
N ILE A 488 -14.55 -35.18 9.13
CA ILE A 488 -14.45 -34.75 10.52
C ILE A 488 -15.66 -35.23 11.29
N SER A 489 -15.43 -35.64 12.54
CA SER A 489 -16.45 -36.35 13.31
C SER A 489 -16.72 -35.71 14.67
N LYS A 490 -15.69 -35.26 15.40
CA LYS A 490 -15.81 -34.88 16.81
C LYS A 490 -14.95 -33.69 17.17
N TRP A 491 -15.41 -32.96 18.19
CA TRP A 491 -14.61 -31.96 18.88
C TRP A 491 -14.69 -32.18 20.38
N ARG A 492 -13.63 -31.80 21.10
CA ARG A 492 -13.62 -31.72 22.56
C ARG A 492 -12.77 -30.57 23.05
N GLN A 493 -13.08 -30.11 24.26
CA GLN A 493 -12.45 -28.94 24.86
C GLN A 493 -12.01 -29.20 26.31
N PRO A 494 -10.94 -29.97 26.55
CA PRO A 494 -10.33 -30.04 27.88
C PRO A 494 -9.62 -28.71 28.20
N LYS A 495 -9.80 -28.19 29.42
CA LYS A 495 -8.87 -27.22 30.05
C LYS A 495 -8.35 -26.06 29.16
N GLY A 496 -9.20 -25.44 28.35
CA GLY A 496 -8.77 -24.30 27.51
C GLY A 496 -8.06 -24.69 26.20
N GLU A 497 -8.23 -25.92 25.73
CA GLU A 497 -7.64 -26.46 24.50
C GLU A 497 -8.76 -27.00 23.59
N LEU A 498 -8.86 -26.57 22.33
CA LEU A 498 -9.81 -27.15 21.37
C LEU A 498 -9.13 -28.25 20.54
N TYR A 499 -9.63 -29.47 20.67
CA TYR A 499 -9.23 -30.61 19.85
C TYR A 499 -10.31 -30.97 18.85
N ILE A 500 -9.89 -31.34 17.64
CA ILE A 500 -10.76 -31.85 16.57
C ILE A 500 -10.27 -33.23 16.14
N THR A 501 -11.21 -34.16 15.98
CA THR A 501 -10.95 -35.53 15.52
C THR A 501 -11.55 -35.75 14.14
N GLY A 502 -10.72 -36.19 13.20
CA GLY A 502 -11.12 -36.47 11.82
C GLY A 502 -10.18 -37.44 11.12
N ILE A 503 -10.48 -37.71 9.87
CA ILE A 503 -9.67 -38.53 8.97
C ILE A 503 -9.21 -37.63 7.83
N GLU A 504 -7.91 -37.61 7.58
CA GLU A 504 -7.32 -37.06 6.36
C GLU A 504 -7.07 -38.21 5.39
N SER A 505 -7.58 -38.07 4.16
CA SER A 505 -7.46 -39.06 3.09
C SER A 505 -7.03 -38.40 1.78
N ASN A 506 -6.50 -39.20 0.87
CA ASN A 506 -6.30 -38.75 -0.49
C ASN A 506 -7.63 -38.83 -1.27
N CYS A 507 -8.08 -37.71 -1.85
CA CYS A 507 -9.34 -37.62 -2.58
C CYS A 507 -9.43 -38.60 -3.77
N TYR A 508 -8.30 -39.00 -4.34
CA TYR A 508 -8.22 -39.91 -5.50
C TYR A 508 -7.50 -41.23 -5.20
N SER A 509 -7.47 -41.68 -3.93
CA SER A 509 -6.93 -43.02 -3.64
C SER A 509 -7.84 -44.11 -4.20
N GLU A 510 -7.33 -44.92 -5.14
CA GLU A 510 -7.97 -46.17 -5.57
C GLU A 510 -7.70 -47.34 -4.59
N TYR A 511 -6.88 -47.10 -3.54
CA TYR A 511 -6.57 -48.07 -2.51
C TYR A 511 -7.43 -47.84 -1.27
N GLU A 512 -8.10 -48.91 -0.81
CA GLU A 512 -8.74 -48.96 0.52
C GLU A 512 -7.67 -48.99 1.61
N GLU A 513 -7.14 -47.82 1.97
CA GLU A 513 -6.33 -47.67 3.18
C GLU A 513 -7.25 -47.62 4.41
N GLU A 514 -6.97 -48.44 5.43
CA GLU A 514 -7.59 -48.29 6.76
C GLU A 514 -7.07 -47.00 7.42
N LEU A 515 -7.71 -45.88 7.10
CA LEU A 515 -7.35 -44.59 7.66
C LEU A 515 -7.89 -44.47 9.09
N LYS A 516 -6.97 -44.26 10.04
CA LYS A 516 -7.31 -44.06 11.45
C LYS A 516 -7.61 -42.59 11.72
N PRO A 517 -8.65 -42.27 12.52
CA PRO A 517 -8.89 -40.90 12.93
C PRO A 517 -7.70 -40.32 13.69
N THR A 518 -7.27 -39.12 13.30
CA THR A 518 -6.30 -38.28 14.00
C THR A 518 -7.04 -37.26 14.86
N GLU A 519 -6.44 -36.88 15.98
CA GLU A 519 -6.95 -35.82 16.84
C GLU A 519 -5.88 -34.74 17.01
N ASP A 520 -6.19 -33.53 16.54
CA ASP A 520 -5.25 -32.41 16.54
C ASP A 520 -5.73 -31.29 17.47
N LEU A 521 -4.76 -30.64 18.12
CA LEU A 521 -4.98 -29.42 18.91
C LEU A 521 -5.02 -28.21 17.97
N CYS A 522 -6.20 -27.65 17.74
CA CYS A 522 -6.38 -26.58 16.76
C CYS A 522 -6.06 -25.19 17.33
N PHE A 523 -6.48 -24.91 18.57
CA PHE A 523 -6.06 -23.71 19.28
C PHE A 523 -6.29 -23.84 20.79
N TYR A 524 -5.56 -23.07 21.58
CA TYR A 524 -5.61 -23.11 23.05
C TYR A 524 -5.41 -21.74 23.68
N GLU A 525 -5.78 -21.60 24.95
CA GLU A 525 -5.62 -20.39 25.75
C GLU A 525 -4.13 -20.02 25.90
N GLY A 526 -3.77 -18.80 25.46
CA GLY A 526 -2.35 -18.39 25.41
C GLY A 526 -1.63 -18.75 24.11
N GLY A 527 -2.27 -19.49 23.19
CA GLY A 527 -1.70 -19.88 21.90
C GLY A 527 -1.59 -18.73 20.89
N SER A 528 -0.80 -18.94 19.83
CA SER A 528 -0.56 -17.95 18.76
C SER A 528 -1.62 -17.92 17.66
N LYS A 529 -2.50 -18.93 17.60
CA LYS A 529 -3.56 -19.05 16.59
C LYS A 529 -4.56 -17.89 16.69
N PHE A 530 -5.15 -17.52 15.56
CA PHE A 530 -6.09 -16.40 15.50
C PHE A 530 -7.14 -16.60 14.41
N PHE A 531 -8.31 -15.98 14.60
CA PHE A 531 -9.35 -15.84 13.59
C PHE A 531 -9.24 -14.47 12.95
N GLN A 532 -9.21 -14.40 11.62
CA GLN A 532 -9.26 -13.16 10.87
C GLN A 532 -10.61 -13.01 10.16
N PHE A 533 -11.22 -11.85 10.32
CA PHE A 533 -12.52 -11.50 9.73
C PHE A 533 -12.33 -10.32 8.79
N GLU A 534 -12.87 -10.41 7.60
CA GLU A 534 -12.87 -9.33 6.60
C GLU A 534 -14.27 -9.05 6.09
N PHE A 535 -14.65 -7.78 5.99
CA PHE A 535 -15.94 -7.37 5.43
C PHE A 535 -15.88 -5.94 4.90
N SER A 536 -16.72 -5.60 3.93
CA SER A 536 -16.82 -4.23 3.43
C SER A 536 -17.57 -3.32 4.42
N PRO A 537 -17.33 -2.00 4.40
CA PRO A 537 -18.08 -1.05 5.23
C PRO A 537 -19.61 -1.14 5.07
N SER A 538 -20.11 -1.53 3.89
CA SER A 538 -21.53 -1.78 3.63
C SER A 538 -22.17 -2.80 4.56
N GLU A 539 -21.42 -3.81 4.98
CA GLU A 539 -21.92 -4.90 5.81
C GLU A 539 -22.31 -4.42 7.22
N LEU A 540 -21.80 -3.28 7.67
CA LEU A 540 -22.14 -2.69 8.97
C LEU A 540 -23.66 -2.46 9.13
N ARG A 541 -24.36 -2.17 8.03
CA ARG A 541 -25.81 -1.97 8.00
C ARG A 541 -26.62 -3.21 7.67
N SER A 542 -25.99 -4.26 7.18
CA SER A 542 -26.73 -5.45 6.78
C SER A 542 -27.27 -6.19 8.01
N ASP A 543 -28.52 -6.64 7.94
CA ASP A 543 -29.07 -7.60 8.90
C ASP A 543 -28.43 -8.98 8.73
N LYS A 544 -27.96 -9.29 7.51
CA LYS A 544 -27.27 -10.52 7.13
C LYS A 544 -25.96 -10.18 6.44
N PRO A 545 -24.93 -9.74 7.21
CA PRO A 545 -23.68 -9.31 6.61
C PRO A 545 -22.96 -10.50 5.97
N ASN A 546 -22.17 -10.23 4.93
CA ASN A 546 -21.21 -11.20 4.42
C ASN A 546 -19.85 -10.98 5.08
N VAL A 547 -19.37 -11.96 5.86
CA VAL A 547 -18.10 -11.87 6.59
C VAL A 547 -17.15 -12.95 6.11
N ASP A 548 -16.14 -12.54 5.33
CA ASP A 548 -15.06 -13.41 4.92
C ASP A 548 -14.25 -13.84 6.16
N PHE A 549 -13.96 -15.12 6.28
CA PHE A 549 -13.24 -15.70 7.40
C PHE A 549 -11.92 -16.33 6.95
N LYS A 550 -10.86 -16.16 7.74
CA LYS A 550 -9.54 -16.76 7.54
C LYS A 550 -8.99 -17.34 8.84
N PHE A 551 -8.58 -18.60 8.77
CA PHE A 551 -7.91 -19.38 9.80
C PHE A 551 -6.86 -20.28 9.14
N GLU A 552 -5.58 -19.97 9.36
CA GLU A 552 -4.48 -20.73 8.79
C GLU A 552 -4.07 -21.89 9.71
N ASP A 553 -4.35 -23.11 9.26
CA ASP A 553 -3.93 -24.33 9.93
C ASP A 553 -3.68 -25.49 8.94
N SER A 554 -3.17 -26.59 9.47
CA SER A 554 -2.93 -27.83 8.73
C SER A 554 -3.72 -29.00 9.31
N GLY A 555 -3.84 -30.09 8.54
CA GLY A 555 -4.50 -31.30 8.99
C GLY A 555 -5.99 -31.10 9.28
N VAL A 556 -6.53 -31.86 10.23
CA VAL A 556 -7.97 -31.86 10.52
C VAL A 556 -8.47 -30.51 11.06
N CYS A 557 -7.59 -29.65 11.57
CA CYS A 557 -7.93 -28.32 12.05
C CYS A 557 -8.34 -27.34 10.94
N GLN A 558 -8.05 -27.65 9.67
CA GLN A 558 -8.54 -26.88 8.51
C GLN A 558 -10.07 -26.84 8.43
N VAL A 559 -10.77 -27.75 9.12
CA VAL A 559 -12.23 -27.73 9.19
C VAL A 559 -12.77 -26.43 9.76
N ILE A 560 -12.02 -25.77 10.65
CA ILE A 560 -12.44 -24.48 11.24
C ILE A 560 -12.57 -23.43 10.13
N GLN A 561 -11.64 -23.40 9.18
CA GLN A 561 -11.75 -22.53 8.01
C GLN A 561 -13.02 -22.84 7.20
N HIS A 562 -13.27 -24.12 6.94
CA HIS A 562 -14.38 -24.55 6.08
C HIS A 562 -15.77 -24.28 6.70
N ILE A 563 -15.95 -24.52 8.00
CA ILE A 563 -17.27 -24.35 8.63
C ILE A 563 -17.59 -22.89 8.96
N MET A 564 -16.56 -22.04 9.10
CA MET A 564 -16.74 -20.64 9.50
C MET A 564 -16.77 -19.66 8.31
N GLN A 565 -16.40 -20.12 7.11
CA GLN A 565 -16.77 -19.49 5.83
C GLN A 565 -18.27 -19.64 5.59
#